data_AF-A0A972I1N8-F1
#
_entry.id   AF-A0A972I1N8-F1
#
_cell.length_a   1.000
_cell.length_b   1.000
_cell.length_c   1.000
_cell.angle_alpha   90.00
_cell.angle_beta   90.00
_cell.angle_gamma   90.00
#
_symmetry.space_group_name_H-M   'P 1'
#
loop_
_entity.id
_entity.type
_entity.pdbx_description
1 polymer ?
#
loop_
_entity_poly.entity_id
_entity_poly.type
_entity_poly.pdbx_seq_one_letter_code
_entity_poly.pdbx_strand_id
1 'polypeptide(L)'
;MVILSVSRRTDIPAFYLEWFINRIKEGHVLVRNPMNYNMASKVSLDPKVIDCIVFWTKDPTNFLKRIDEFSDYNYYFQITVTPYGRDIEKHIRDKNQIIHSFRELSKRIGKERVIWRYDPIIITDNMQIEYHKKEFKRLAEEFSGYTDVCVISFLDMYSKTQRNMREVNPLNITEEKMYAIAGE
;
A
#
# COMPACT_ATOMS: atom_id res chain seq x y z
N MET A 1 16.36 4.18 -16.72
CA MET A 1 15.18 3.64 -16.03
C MET A 1 14.96 4.43 -14.74
N VAL A 2 13.91 5.24 -14.67
CA VAL A 2 13.49 6.04 -13.52
C VAL A 2 12.11 5.54 -13.07
N ILE A 3 12.07 4.95 -11.88
CA ILE A 3 10.84 4.52 -11.22
C ILE A 3 10.49 5.53 -10.13
N LEU A 4 9.30 6.13 -10.23
CA LEU A 4 8.80 7.04 -9.22
C LEU A 4 8.00 6.26 -8.16
N SER A 5 8.60 6.01 -7.01
CA SER A 5 7.88 5.42 -5.87
C SER A 5 7.09 6.49 -5.13
N VAL A 6 5.77 6.50 -5.35
CA VAL A 6 4.82 7.40 -4.71
C VAL A 6 4.30 6.74 -3.43
N SER A 7 4.04 7.56 -2.42
CA SER A 7 3.46 7.16 -1.13
C SER A 7 4.36 6.48 -0.09
N ARG A 8 5.68 6.64 -0.19
CA ARG A 8 6.61 6.11 0.84
C ARG A 8 6.55 6.87 2.18
N ARG A 9 6.13 8.13 2.17
CA ARG A 9 6.05 9.01 3.36
C ARG A 9 4.63 9.20 3.88
N THR A 10 3.63 9.10 3.01
CA THR A 10 2.20 9.26 3.29
C THR A 10 1.39 8.61 2.18
N ASP A 11 0.17 8.20 2.44
CA ASP A 11 -0.71 7.61 1.41
C ASP A 11 -1.26 8.70 0.48
N ILE A 12 -0.58 8.90 -0.66
CA ILE A 12 -0.93 9.95 -1.62
C ILE A 12 -2.27 9.65 -2.31
N PRO A 13 -2.54 8.45 -2.86
CA PRO A 13 -3.85 8.15 -3.45
C PRO A 13 -5.02 8.36 -2.49
N ALA A 14 -4.87 8.01 -1.21
CA ALA A 14 -5.95 8.18 -0.24
C ALA A 14 -6.15 9.65 0.19
N PHE A 15 -5.07 10.41 0.46
CA PHE A 15 -5.17 11.69 1.16
C PHE A 15 -4.67 12.91 0.38
N TYR A 16 -3.76 12.74 -0.58
CA TYR A 16 -3.05 13.84 -1.24
C TYR A 16 -3.08 13.76 -2.78
N LEU A 17 -4.07 13.06 -3.34
CA LEU A 17 -4.16 12.83 -4.77
C LEU A 17 -4.26 14.13 -5.57
N GLU A 18 -5.11 15.07 -5.12
CA GLU A 18 -5.26 16.37 -5.78
C GLU A 18 -3.94 17.14 -5.81
N TRP A 19 -3.21 17.15 -4.69
CA TRP A 19 -1.89 17.76 -4.63
C TRP A 19 -0.93 17.12 -5.64
N PHE A 20 -0.92 15.79 -5.75
CA PHE A 20 -0.03 15.09 -6.66
C PHE A 20 -0.38 15.33 -8.13
N ILE A 21 -1.66 15.35 -8.49
CA ILE A 21 -2.12 15.72 -9.84
C ILE A 21 -1.64 17.14 -10.18
N ASN A 22 -1.71 18.08 -9.24
CA ASN A 22 -1.18 19.43 -9.47
C ASN A 22 0.34 19.44 -9.67
N ARG A 23 1.10 18.53 -9.04
CA ARG A 23 2.55 18.37 -9.33
C ARG A 23 2.80 17.77 -10.70
N ILE A 24 2.00 16.80 -11.12
CA ILE A 24 2.05 16.22 -12.48
C ILE A 24 1.84 17.34 -13.52
N LYS A 25 0.84 18.20 -13.33
CA LYS A 25 0.56 19.36 -14.20
C LYS A 25 1.71 20.37 -14.22
N GLU A 26 2.39 20.59 -13.09
CA GLU A 26 3.59 21.44 -13.01
C GLU A 26 4.87 20.76 -13.55
N GLY A 27 4.82 19.47 -13.87
CA GLY A 27 5.93 18.69 -14.42
C GLY A 27 7.07 18.40 -13.44
N HIS A 28 6.93 18.70 -12.15
CA HIS A 28 7.95 18.41 -11.16
C HIS A 28 7.44 18.41 -9.71
N VAL A 29 8.24 17.87 -8.81
CA VAL A 29 8.04 17.98 -7.36
C VAL A 29 9.36 18.28 -6.65
N LEU A 30 9.29 19.04 -5.56
CA LEU A 30 10.43 19.27 -4.67
C LEU A 30 10.41 18.28 -3.50
N VAL A 31 11.49 17.54 -3.32
CA VAL A 31 11.65 16.56 -2.25
C VAL A 31 12.71 17.06 -1.28
N ARG A 32 12.32 17.33 -0.03
CA ARG A 32 13.27 17.66 1.03
C ARG A 32 14.12 16.44 1.38
N ASN A 33 15.42 16.67 1.53
CA ASN A 33 16.36 15.67 2.03
C ASN A 33 16.09 15.42 3.53
N PRO A 34 15.87 14.16 3.96
CA PRO A 34 15.59 13.85 5.35
C PRO A 34 16.77 14.13 6.29
N MET A 35 18.00 14.11 5.80
CA MET A 35 19.23 14.35 6.57
C MET A 35 19.66 15.82 6.56
N ASN A 36 19.25 16.61 5.56
CA ASN A 36 19.53 18.04 5.48
C ASN A 36 18.27 18.82 5.06
N TYR A 37 17.56 19.37 6.04
CA TYR A 37 16.25 19.99 5.86
C TYR A 37 16.24 21.21 4.93
N ASN A 38 17.37 21.91 4.82
CA ASN A 38 17.51 23.10 3.97
C ASN A 38 17.77 22.73 2.50
N MET A 39 18.07 21.46 2.21
CA MET A 39 18.30 21.00 0.86
C MET A 39 17.05 20.31 0.29
N ALA A 40 16.60 20.80 -0.87
CA ALA A 40 15.53 20.18 -1.65
C ALA A 40 16.06 19.76 -3.01
N SER A 41 15.72 18.55 -3.44
CA SER A 41 15.95 18.09 -4.81
C SER A 41 14.69 18.32 -5.64
N LYS A 42 14.87 18.70 -6.90
CA LYS A 42 13.79 18.77 -7.90
C LYS A 42 13.74 17.45 -8.65
N VAL A 43 12.60 16.78 -8.57
CA VAL A 43 12.33 15.53 -9.30
C VAL A 43 11.44 15.86 -10.49
N SER A 44 11.89 15.53 -11.70
CA SER A 44 11.07 15.67 -12.91
C SER A 44 9.88 14.71 -12.84
N LEU A 45 8.72 15.19 -13.25
CA LEU A 45 7.52 14.38 -13.44
C LEU A 45 7.14 14.24 -14.91
N ASP A 46 8.04 14.57 -15.85
CA ASP A 46 7.79 14.39 -17.28
C ASP A 46 7.60 12.89 -17.62
N PRO A 47 6.51 12.48 -18.28
CA PRO A 47 6.27 11.09 -18.68
C PRO A 47 7.34 10.54 -19.63
N LYS A 48 8.10 11.40 -20.33
CA LYS A 48 9.24 10.98 -21.17
C LYS A 48 10.46 10.56 -20.35
N VAL A 49 10.53 10.97 -19.08
CA VAL A 49 11.64 10.65 -18.17
C VAL A 49 11.25 9.54 -17.20
N ILE A 50 9.98 9.50 -16.78
CA ILE A 50 9.46 8.49 -15.86
C ILE A 50 9.06 7.24 -16.63
N ASP A 51 9.77 6.14 -16.38
CA ASP A 51 9.42 4.84 -16.98
C ASP A 51 8.19 4.22 -16.32
N CYS A 52 8.01 4.40 -15.00
CA CYS A 52 6.88 3.87 -14.26
C CYS A 52 6.63 4.58 -12.91
N ILE A 53 5.37 4.73 -12.51
CA ILE A 53 4.95 5.20 -11.19
C ILE A 53 4.44 4.03 -10.35
N VAL A 54 4.93 3.91 -9.12
CA VAL A 54 4.42 2.92 -8.15
C VAL A 54 3.57 3.62 -7.11
N PHE A 55 2.28 3.32 -7.08
CA PHE A 55 1.36 3.84 -6.07
C PHE A 55 1.21 2.86 -4.91
N TRP A 56 1.47 3.33 -3.69
CA TRP A 56 1.16 2.58 -2.47
C TRP A 56 -0.04 3.22 -1.79
N THR A 57 -1.04 2.40 -1.41
CA THR A 57 -2.23 2.91 -0.72
C THR A 57 -2.92 1.83 0.11
N LYS A 58 -3.67 2.25 1.13
CA LYS A 58 -4.67 1.42 1.81
C LYS A 58 -6.08 1.68 1.26
N ASP A 59 -6.27 2.72 0.45
CA ASP A 59 -7.59 3.15 -0.03
C ASP A 59 -7.49 3.77 -1.44
N PRO A 60 -7.77 2.98 -2.50
CA PRO A 60 -7.70 3.44 -3.88
C PRO A 60 -8.95 4.23 -4.32
N THR A 61 -9.97 4.40 -3.48
CA THR A 61 -11.29 4.89 -3.90
C THR A 61 -11.23 6.28 -4.54
N ASN A 62 -10.40 7.18 -4.01
CA ASN A 62 -10.25 8.53 -4.55
C ASN A 62 -9.58 8.53 -5.94
N PHE A 63 -8.70 7.57 -6.18
CA PHE A 63 -7.97 7.45 -7.44
C PHE A 63 -8.86 7.02 -8.60
N LEU A 64 -9.87 6.16 -8.34
CA LEU A 64 -10.80 5.67 -9.37
C LEU A 64 -11.48 6.80 -10.18
N LYS A 65 -11.73 7.95 -9.53
CA LYS A 65 -12.40 9.10 -10.16
C LYS A 65 -11.47 9.95 -11.03
N ARG A 66 -10.16 9.76 -10.91
CA ARG A 66 -9.12 10.63 -11.51
C ARG A 66 -8.07 9.84 -12.28
N ILE A 67 -8.42 8.62 -12.68
CA ILE A 67 -7.50 7.68 -13.33
C ILE A 67 -6.94 8.23 -14.66
N ASP A 68 -7.77 8.97 -15.39
CA ASP A 68 -7.44 9.51 -16.71
C ASP A 68 -6.35 10.60 -16.65
N GLU A 69 -6.14 11.23 -15.48
CA GLU A 69 -5.07 12.21 -15.24
C GLU A 69 -3.67 11.57 -15.32
N PHE A 70 -3.59 10.24 -15.36
CA PHE A 70 -2.36 9.47 -15.43
C PHE A 70 -2.22 8.66 -16.73
N SER A 71 -3.04 8.95 -17.76
CA SER A 71 -3.07 8.22 -19.03
C SER A 71 -1.73 8.20 -19.79
N ASP A 72 -0.90 9.23 -19.61
CA ASP A 72 0.44 9.31 -20.22
C ASP A 72 1.53 8.53 -19.45
N TYR A 73 1.20 7.91 -18.32
CA TYR A 73 2.16 7.22 -17.46
C TYR A 73 1.89 5.72 -17.43
N ASN A 74 2.98 4.94 -17.42
CA ASN A 74 2.91 3.58 -16.92
C ASN A 74 2.87 3.61 -15.39
N TYR A 75 1.98 2.83 -14.80
CA TYR A 75 1.89 2.74 -13.35
C TYR A 75 1.31 1.40 -12.90
N TYR A 76 1.57 1.07 -11.64
CA TYR A 76 0.90 -0.03 -10.95
C TYR A 76 0.66 0.32 -9.48
N PHE A 77 -0.23 -0.44 -8.86
CA PHE A 77 -0.67 -0.25 -7.50
C PHE A 77 -0.18 -1.38 -6.60
N GLN A 78 0.26 -0.99 -5.41
CA GLN A 78 0.43 -1.86 -4.26
C GLN A 78 -0.62 -1.46 -3.22
N ILE A 79 -1.66 -2.27 -3.08
CA ILE A 79 -2.82 -1.95 -2.23
C ILE A 79 -2.80 -2.84 -1.01
N THR A 80 -2.72 -2.21 0.16
CA THR A 80 -2.67 -2.92 1.43
C THR A 80 -4.07 -3.18 1.96
N VAL A 81 -4.50 -4.44 1.92
CA VAL A 81 -5.76 -4.89 2.52
C VAL A 81 -5.46 -6.04 3.48
N THR A 82 -5.56 -5.73 4.76
CA THR A 82 -5.32 -6.61 5.92
C THR A 82 -6.65 -6.97 6.60
N PRO A 83 -6.71 -7.79 7.66
CA PRO A 83 -7.99 -8.06 8.34
C PRO A 83 -8.28 -7.09 9.50
N TYR A 84 -7.40 -6.12 9.74
CA TYR A 84 -7.42 -5.35 10.97
C TYR A 84 -8.60 -4.38 11.06
N GLY A 85 -9.08 -4.21 12.30
CA GLY A 85 -10.10 -3.24 12.65
C GLY A 85 -9.55 -1.83 12.87
N ARG A 86 -10.42 -0.94 13.35
CA ARG A 86 -10.10 0.48 13.60
C ARG A 86 -9.19 0.71 14.81
N ASP A 87 -9.02 -0.30 15.65
CA ASP A 87 -8.04 -0.34 16.72
C ASP A 87 -6.61 -0.22 16.18
N ILE A 88 -6.33 -0.86 15.04
CA ILE A 88 -5.02 -0.81 14.37
C ILE A 88 -5.04 0.16 13.17
N GLU A 89 -6.04 0.08 12.31
CA GLU A 89 -6.13 0.88 11.08
C GLU A 89 -7.12 2.03 11.25
N LYS A 90 -6.61 3.10 11.85
CA LYS A 90 -7.37 4.33 12.10
C LYS A 90 -7.51 5.13 10.80
N HIS A 91 -8.68 5.77 10.62
CA HIS A 91 -8.96 6.72 9.52
C HIS A 91 -8.94 6.16 8.09
N ILE A 92 -9.18 4.86 7.92
CA ILE A 92 -9.46 4.26 6.60
C ILE A 92 -10.97 4.07 6.41
N ARG A 93 -11.40 3.98 5.15
CA ARG A 93 -12.78 3.61 4.81
C ARG A 93 -13.12 2.21 5.31
N ASP A 94 -14.43 1.91 5.31
CA ASP A 94 -14.91 0.57 5.57
C ASP A 94 -14.24 -0.45 4.64
N LYS A 95 -13.92 -1.63 5.19
CA LYS A 95 -13.11 -2.62 4.49
C LYS A 95 -13.80 -3.15 3.23
N ASN A 96 -15.12 -3.31 3.27
CA ASN A 96 -15.87 -3.78 2.11
C ASN A 96 -15.86 -2.73 0.99
N GLN A 97 -15.85 -1.44 1.32
CA GLN A 97 -15.70 -0.37 0.34
C GLN A 97 -14.31 -0.36 -0.30
N ILE A 98 -13.26 -0.62 0.49
CA ILE A 98 -11.88 -0.75 0.00
C ILE A 98 -11.76 -1.97 -0.92
N ILE A 99 -12.30 -3.12 -0.53
CA ILE A 99 -12.33 -4.36 -1.34
C ILE A 99 -13.07 -4.09 -2.66
N HIS A 100 -14.24 -3.44 -2.62
CA HIS A 100 -14.95 -3.06 -3.82
C HIS A 100 -14.10 -2.14 -4.72
N SER A 101 -13.46 -1.13 -4.14
CA SER A 101 -12.61 -0.18 -4.89
C SER A 101 -11.36 -0.85 -5.47
N PHE A 102 -10.78 -1.83 -4.78
CA PHE A 102 -9.70 -2.67 -5.30
C PHE A 102 -10.14 -3.41 -6.57
N ARG A 103 -11.30 -4.09 -6.51
CA ARG A 103 -11.84 -4.86 -7.63
C ARG A 103 -12.18 -3.96 -8.82
N GLU A 104 -12.80 -2.81 -8.57
CA GLU A 104 -13.10 -1.82 -9.61
C GLU A 104 -11.84 -1.24 -10.24
N LEU A 105 -10.78 -1.00 -9.45
CA LEU A 105 -9.51 -0.53 -9.99
C LEU A 105 -8.92 -1.58 -10.93
N SER A 106 -8.83 -2.83 -10.46
CA SER A 106 -8.33 -3.96 -11.23
C SER A 106 -9.07 -4.14 -12.55
N LYS A 107 -10.41 -4.05 -12.55
CA LYS A 107 -11.20 -4.11 -13.79
C LYS A 107 -10.85 -3.01 -14.79
N ARG A 108 -10.48 -1.82 -14.32
CA ARG A 108 -10.17 -0.66 -15.16
C ARG A 108 -8.75 -0.68 -15.72
N ILE A 109 -7.77 -1.10 -14.92
CA ILE A 109 -6.34 -0.99 -15.29
C ILE A 109 -5.67 -2.33 -15.57
N GLY A 110 -6.39 -3.43 -15.40
CA GLY A 110 -5.83 -4.78 -15.49
C GLY A 110 -5.32 -5.29 -14.14
N LYS A 111 -5.55 -6.57 -13.89
CA LYS A 111 -5.13 -7.26 -12.66
C LYS A 111 -3.61 -7.34 -12.50
N GLU A 112 -2.88 -7.31 -13.62
CA GLU A 112 -1.42 -7.32 -13.66
C GLU A 112 -0.81 -6.02 -13.10
N ARG A 113 -1.60 -4.94 -13.03
CA ARG A 113 -1.20 -3.64 -12.47
C ARG A 113 -1.67 -3.44 -11.03
N VAL A 114 -2.31 -4.43 -10.42
CA VAL A 114 -2.81 -4.35 -9.05
C VAL A 114 -2.20 -5.47 -8.23
N ILE A 115 -1.37 -5.12 -7.25
CA ILE A 115 -0.74 -6.04 -6.31
C ILE A 115 -1.45 -5.92 -4.97
N TRP A 116 -1.96 -7.03 -4.45
CA TRP A 116 -2.48 -7.09 -3.09
C TRP A 116 -1.32 -7.22 -2.10
N ARG A 117 -1.36 -6.43 -1.04
CA ARG A 117 -0.45 -6.54 0.10
C ARG A 117 -1.24 -6.95 1.34
N TYR A 118 -1.01 -8.17 1.81
CA TYR A 118 -1.41 -8.60 3.15
C TYR A 118 -0.24 -8.39 4.11
N ASP A 119 0.10 -7.12 4.31
CA ASP A 119 1.37 -6.70 4.90
C ASP A 119 1.18 -5.42 5.74
N PRO A 120 1.63 -5.39 7.01
CA PRO A 120 2.29 -6.50 7.72
C PRO A 120 1.28 -7.47 8.36
N ILE A 121 1.69 -8.71 8.55
CA ILE A 121 1.09 -9.69 9.44
C ILE A 121 1.50 -9.36 10.87
N ILE A 122 0.52 -9.15 11.74
CA ILE A 122 0.69 -8.74 13.13
C ILE A 122 0.13 -9.85 14.01
N ILE A 123 1.03 -10.66 14.57
CA ILE A 123 0.64 -11.73 15.47
C ILE A 123 0.41 -11.15 16.86
N THR A 124 -0.74 -11.44 17.45
CA THR A 124 -1.07 -11.11 18.85
C THR A 124 -1.73 -12.33 19.49
N ASP A 125 -2.00 -12.26 20.79
CA ASP A 125 -2.76 -13.32 21.47
C ASP A 125 -4.16 -13.54 20.86
N ASN A 126 -4.77 -12.48 20.31
CA ASN A 126 -6.11 -12.52 19.71
C ASN A 126 -6.09 -12.74 18.19
N MET A 127 -4.96 -12.51 17.54
CA MET A 127 -4.77 -12.67 16.08
C MET A 127 -3.60 -13.61 15.85
N GLN A 128 -3.83 -14.89 16.15
CA GLN A 128 -2.83 -15.94 15.94
C GLN A 128 -2.83 -16.42 14.48
N ILE A 129 -1.95 -17.37 14.16
CA ILE A 129 -1.75 -17.87 12.79
C ILE A 129 -3.05 -18.35 12.14
N GLU A 130 -3.88 -19.12 12.86
CA GLU A 130 -5.14 -19.63 12.33
C GLU A 130 -6.15 -18.53 12.01
N TYR A 131 -6.15 -17.43 12.77
CA TYR A 131 -6.93 -16.24 12.44
C TYR A 131 -6.46 -15.65 11.10
N HIS A 132 -5.14 -15.50 10.92
CA HIS A 132 -4.59 -14.98 9.68
C HIS A 132 -4.84 -15.90 8.49
N LYS A 133 -4.73 -17.22 8.63
CA LYS A 133 -5.07 -18.17 7.56
C LYS A 133 -6.52 -18.04 7.12
N LYS A 134 -7.45 -17.97 8.08
CA LYS A 134 -8.88 -17.81 7.80
C LYS A 134 -9.15 -16.50 7.05
N GLU A 135 -8.60 -15.38 7.53
CA GLU A 135 -8.83 -14.08 6.93
C GLU A 135 -8.10 -13.90 5.58
N PHE A 136 -6.90 -14.44 5.46
CA PHE A 136 -6.16 -14.47 4.20
C PHE A 136 -6.95 -15.24 3.15
N LYS A 137 -7.45 -16.44 3.47
CA LYS A 137 -8.30 -17.22 2.57
C LYS A 137 -9.54 -16.42 2.13
N ARG A 138 -10.25 -15.82 3.09
CA ARG A 138 -11.43 -14.98 2.79
C ARG A 138 -11.11 -13.83 1.83
N LEU A 139 -10.01 -13.11 2.06
CA LEU A 139 -9.61 -12.01 1.18
C LEU A 139 -9.08 -12.49 -0.18
N ALA A 140 -8.36 -13.62 -0.21
CA ALA A 140 -7.88 -14.23 -1.44
C ALA A 140 -9.06 -14.66 -2.34
N GLU A 141 -10.13 -15.18 -1.76
CA GLU A 141 -11.39 -15.47 -2.47
C GLU A 141 -12.02 -14.19 -3.04
N GLU A 142 -12.08 -13.10 -2.27
CA GLU A 142 -12.59 -11.79 -2.76
C GLU A 142 -11.75 -11.17 -3.87
N PHE A 143 -10.43 -11.41 -3.87
CA PHE A 143 -9.49 -10.87 -4.84
C PHE A 143 -9.18 -11.82 -6.01
N SER A 144 -9.75 -13.02 -6.01
CA SER A 144 -9.61 -13.97 -7.10
C SER A 144 -10.06 -13.34 -8.43
N GLY A 145 -9.18 -13.39 -9.43
CA GLY A 145 -9.40 -12.78 -10.74
C GLY A 145 -9.13 -11.27 -10.82
N TYR A 146 -8.79 -10.61 -9.71
CA TYR A 146 -8.51 -9.17 -9.65
C TYR A 146 -7.04 -8.83 -9.37
N THR A 147 -6.21 -9.82 -9.06
CA THR A 147 -4.75 -9.67 -8.93
C THR A 147 -4.10 -11.01 -9.20
N ASP A 148 -2.86 -10.99 -9.70
CA ASP A 148 -2.02 -12.18 -9.85
C ASP A 148 -0.93 -12.26 -8.78
N VAL A 149 -0.77 -11.21 -7.95
CA VAL A 149 0.35 -11.10 -7.00
C VAL A 149 -0.16 -10.67 -5.63
N CYS A 150 0.17 -11.47 -4.63
CA CYS A 150 0.05 -11.11 -3.23
C CYS A 150 1.44 -11.00 -2.60
N VAL A 151 1.67 -9.91 -1.86
CA VAL A 151 2.87 -9.72 -1.03
C VAL A 151 2.47 -9.81 0.43
N ILE A 152 3.19 -10.64 1.18
CA ILE A 152 3.07 -10.74 2.63
C ILE A 152 4.39 -10.34 3.29
N SER A 153 4.30 -9.80 4.50
CA SER A 153 5.46 -9.60 5.37
C SER A 153 5.00 -9.71 6.83
N PHE A 154 5.93 -9.87 7.76
CA PHE A 154 5.64 -9.86 9.20
C PHE A 154 6.10 -8.54 9.82
N LEU A 155 5.45 -8.14 10.91
CA LEU A 155 5.76 -6.87 11.58
C LEU A 155 7.19 -6.83 12.12
N ASP A 156 7.99 -5.88 11.65
CA ASP A 156 9.30 -5.56 12.22
C ASP A 156 9.20 -4.64 13.44
N MET A 157 9.81 -5.05 14.54
CA MET A 157 9.78 -4.35 15.82
C MET A 157 10.89 -3.31 15.98
N TYR A 158 10.90 -2.29 15.10
CA TYR A 158 11.75 -1.10 15.27
C TYR A 158 11.27 -0.23 16.44
N SER A 159 12.14 0.61 17.02
CA SER A 159 11.83 1.44 18.20
C SER A 159 10.57 2.31 18.04
N LYS A 160 10.35 2.86 16.85
CA LYS A 160 9.14 3.63 16.53
C LYS A 160 7.89 2.74 16.48
N THR A 161 7.99 1.57 15.86
CA THR A 161 6.92 0.58 15.79
C THR A 161 6.52 0.12 17.19
N GLN A 162 7.50 -0.27 18.02
CA GLN A 162 7.27 -0.69 19.40
C GLN A 162 6.49 0.37 20.20
N ARG A 163 6.85 1.66 20.05
CA ARG A 163 6.14 2.76 20.71
C ARG A 163 4.70 2.91 20.22
N ASN A 164 4.48 2.83 18.91
CA ASN A 164 3.17 3.04 18.30
C ASN A 164 2.23 1.83 18.48
N MET A 165 2.79 0.64 18.68
CA MET A 165 2.05 -0.64 18.79
C MET A 165 1.91 -1.13 20.23
N ARG A 166 2.22 -0.29 21.24
CA ARG A 166 2.16 -0.68 22.67
C ARG A 166 0.80 -1.24 23.08
N GLU A 167 -0.29 -0.62 22.61
CA GLU A 167 -1.66 -1.05 22.93
C GLU A 167 -2.06 -2.33 22.19
N VAL A 168 -1.41 -2.63 21.06
CA VAL A 168 -1.69 -3.83 20.24
C VAL A 168 -0.93 -5.05 20.77
N ASN A 169 0.18 -4.83 21.48
CA ASN A 169 1.04 -5.85 22.07
C ASN A 169 1.41 -7.01 21.09
N PRO A 170 2.10 -6.70 19.97
CA PRO A 170 2.48 -7.72 19.00
C PRO A 170 3.51 -8.70 19.57
N LEU A 171 3.34 -9.98 19.24
CA LEU A 171 4.27 -11.05 19.57
C LEU A 171 5.43 -11.07 18.57
N ASN A 172 6.65 -11.27 19.07
CA ASN A 172 7.81 -11.53 18.22
C ASN A 172 7.72 -12.94 17.65
N ILE A 173 7.92 -13.06 16.34
CA ILE A 173 7.97 -14.33 15.63
C ILE A 173 9.39 -14.55 15.08
N THR A 174 9.89 -15.79 15.15
CA THR A 174 11.20 -16.13 14.59
C THR A 174 11.13 -16.24 13.08
N GLU A 175 12.25 -15.97 12.38
CA GLU A 175 12.33 -16.10 10.93
C GLU A 175 11.92 -17.52 10.46
N GLU A 176 12.37 -18.57 11.16
CA GLU A 176 11.99 -19.95 10.87
C GLU A 176 10.45 -20.15 10.85
N LYS A 177 9.75 -19.57 11.83
CA LYS A 177 8.29 -19.62 11.87
C LYS A 177 7.65 -18.77 10.76
N MET A 178 8.23 -17.61 10.44
CA MET A 178 7.75 -16.78 9.32
C MET A 178 7.81 -17.56 8.01
N TYR A 179 8.91 -18.26 7.73
CA TYR A 179 9.08 -19.08 6.53
C TYR A 179 8.13 -20.28 6.51
N ALA A 180 7.92 -20.94 7.64
CA ALA A 180 6.96 -22.03 7.74
C ALA A 180 5.54 -21.55 7.36
N ILE A 181 5.09 -20.42 7.93
CA ILE A 181 3.76 -19.85 7.66
C ILE A 181 3.63 -19.37 6.21
N ALA A 182 4.67 -18.77 5.64
CA ALA A 182 4.65 -18.26 4.28
C ALA A 182 4.64 -19.37 3.20
N GLY A 183 5.05 -20.59 3.56
CA GLY A 183 5.09 -21.75 2.67
C GLY A 183 3.82 -22.61 2.68
N GLU A 184 2.85 -22.31 3.55
CA GLU A 184 1.55 -22.99 3.64
C GLU A 184 0.49 -22.37 2.72
#